data_AF-A0A6V7XQT0-F1
#
_entry.id   AF-A0A6V7XQT0-F1
#
_cell.length_a   1.000
_cell.length_b   1.000
_cell.length_c   1.000
_cell.angle_alpha   90.00
_cell.angle_beta   90.00
_cell.angle_gamma   90.00
#
_symmetry.space_group_name_H-M   'P 1'
#
loop_
_entity.id
_entity.type
_entity.pdbx_description
1 polymer ?
#
loop_
_entity_poly.entity_id
_entity_poly.type
_entity_poly.pdbx_seq_one_letter_code
_entity_poly.pdbx_strand_id
1 'polypeptide(L)'
;VSQALEKLSKEFLDKFGNETNKDIRNIFLIPSNDEYFREGQIIRNPQLAETLKKLALTNDPINLFYGNNGAIAKQIVEEFTQNGALITRKDLHSYRSVIDEQPFLNSYSDQKLVFCGSKSSSGYVKIQILLAILQSNF
;
A
#
# COMPACT_ATOMS: atom_id res chain seq x y z
N VAL A 1 3.12 -10.32 15.98
CA VAL A 1 3.82 -10.69 14.73
C VAL A 1 3.29 -12.05 14.32
N SER A 2 2.90 -12.22 13.06
CA SER A 2 2.52 -13.53 12.50
C SER A 2 3.73 -14.19 11.81
N GLN A 3 3.63 -15.49 11.50
CA GLN A 3 4.67 -16.22 10.75
C GLN A 3 5.02 -15.56 9.40
N ALA A 4 4.01 -15.02 8.70
CA ALA A 4 4.22 -14.31 7.45
C ALA A 4 5.06 -13.03 7.63
N LEU A 5 4.83 -12.29 8.73
CA LEU A 5 5.59 -11.08 9.04
C LEU A 5 7.02 -11.40 9.52
N GLU A 6 7.21 -12.47 10.30
CA GLU A 6 8.54 -12.96 10.64
C GLU A 6 9.34 -13.31 9.38
N LYS A 7 8.72 -14.08 8.46
CA LYS A 7 9.36 -14.42 7.20
C LYS A 7 9.75 -13.18 6.40
N LEU A 8 8.85 -12.20 6.28
CA LEU A 8 9.11 -10.94 5.59
C LEU A 8 10.27 -10.16 6.23
N SER A 9 10.27 -10.05 7.56
CA SER A 9 11.32 -9.37 8.33
C SER A 9 12.69 -10.03 8.13
N LYS A 10 12.72 -11.37 8.14
CA LYS A 10 13.93 -12.15 7.85
C LYS A 10 14.41 -11.94 6.41
N GLU A 11 13.52 -12.03 5.43
CA GLU A 11 13.87 -11.78 4.03
C GLU A 11 14.39 -10.35 3.80
N PHE A 12 13.84 -9.37 4.53
CA PHE A 12 14.35 -8.01 4.51
C PHE A 12 15.79 -7.95 5.03
N LEU A 13 16.08 -8.57 6.18
CA LEU A 13 17.43 -8.61 6.73
C LEU A 13 18.42 -9.28 5.76
N ASP A 14 18.02 -10.40 5.16
CA ASP A 14 18.86 -11.16 4.23
C ASP A 14 19.20 -10.38 2.94
N LYS A 15 18.23 -9.62 2.41
CA LYS A 15 18.39 -8.88 1.14
C LYS A 15 18.89 -7.45 1.32
N PHE A 16 18.49 -6.80 2.40
CA PHE A 16 18.67 -5.37 2.66
C PHE A 16 19.39 -5.11 3.98
N GLY A 17 20.16 -6.07 4.50
CA GLY A 17 20.92 -5.90 5.75
C GLY A 17 21.88 -4.70 5.74
N ASN A 18 22.34 -4.28 4.56
CA ASN A 18 23.19 -3.10 4.34
C ASN A 18 22.42 -1.78 4.20
N GLU A 19 21.08 -1.80 4.30
CA GLU A 19 20.27 -0.58 4.28
C GLU A 19 20.71 0.36 5.41
N THR A 20 20.97 1.62 5.05
CA THR A 20 21.48 2.65 5.96
C THR A 20 20.39 3.56 6.49
N ASN A 21 19.25 3.63 5.81
CA ASN A 21 18.09 4.39 6.23
C ASN A 21 17.45 3.70 7.45
N LYS A 22 17.63 4.32 8.62
CA LYS A 22 17.11 3.82 9.90
C LYS A 22 15.59 3.74 9.93
N ASP A 23 14.87 4.62 9.25
CA ASP A 23 13.41 4.59 9.21
C ASP A 23 12.92 3.34 8.47
N ILE A 24 13.55 2.98 7.35
CA ILE A 24 13.26 1.73 6.64
C ILE A 24 13.60 0.52 7.52
N ARG A 25 14.77 0.50 8.16
CA ARG A 25 15.17 -0.60 9.05
C ARG A 25 14.17 -0.81 10.18
N ASN A 26 13.73 0.26 10.84
CA ASN A 26 12.83 0.20 11.99
C ASN A 26 11.42 -0.32 11.65
N ILE A 27 11.03 -0.32 10.37
CA ILE A 27 9.77 -0.92 9.91
C ILE A 27 9.87 -2.45 9.91
N PHE A 28 11.03 -2.98 9.51
CA PHE A 28 11.21 -4.41 9.27
C PHE A 28 12.05 -5.11 10.32
N LEU A 29 12.83 -4.40 11.15
CA LEU A 29 13.74 -4.93 12.15
C LEU A 29 13.46 -4.34 13.53
N ILE A 30 13.89 -5.06 14.56
CA ILE A 30 13.77 -4.63 15.95
C ILE A 30 14.77 -3.47 16.19
N PRO A 31 14.30 -2.25 16.52
CA PRO A 31 15.17 -1.07 16.58
C PRO A 31 16.30 -1.13 17.62
N SER A 32 16.20 -2.01 18.63
CA SER A 32 17.20 -2.13 19.70
C SER A 32 18.42 -2.94 19.31
N ASN A 33 18.30 -3.86 18.34
CA ASN A 33 19.36 -4.81 18.01
C ASN A 33 19.44 -5.17 16.52
N ASP A 34 18.61 -4.57 15.66
CA ASP A 34 18.52 -4.86 14.22
C ASP A 34 18.23 -6.34 13.89
N GLU A 35 17.72 -7.12 14.85
CA GLU A 35 17.25 -8.48 14.58
C GLU A 35 15.89 -8.46 13.88
N TYR A 36 15.59 -9.54 13.14
CA TYR A 36 14.28 -9.73 12.55
C TYR A 36 13.23 -10.06 13.63
N PHE A 37 11.98 -9.70 13.37
CA PHE A 37 10.85 -9.99 14.26
C PHE A 37 10.48 -11.47 14.24
N ARG A 38 10.19 -12.04 15.41
CA ARG A 38 9.68 -13.42 15.56
C ARG A 38 8.18 -13.44 15.85
N GLU A 39 7.51 -14.53 15.46
CA GLU A 39 6.11 -14.78 15.76
C GLU A 39 5.80 -14.53 17.25
N GLY A 40 4.64 -13.92 17.52
CA GLY A 40 4.20 -13.57 18.87
C GLY A 40 4.77 -12.24 19.40
N GLN A 41 5.82 -11.67 18.81
CA GLN A 41 6.34 -10.36 19.24
C GLN A 41 5.38 -9.21 18.89
N ILE A 42 5.57 -8.06 19.55
CA ILE A 42 4.79 -6.84 19.31
C ILE A 42 5.59 -5.89 18.42
N ILE A 43 5.04 -5.54 17.26
CA ILE A 43 5.55 -4.44 16.43
C ILE A 43 4.87 -3.15 16.86
N ARG A 44 5.64 -2.07 17.00
CA ARG A 44 5.14 -0.73 17.30
C ARG A 44 5.64 0.24 16.23
N ASN A 45 4.74 1.03 15.66
CA ASN A 45 5.09 2.11 14.75
C ASN A 45 4.51 3.44 15.29
N PRO A 46 5.20 4.10 16.24
CA PRO A 46 4.72 5.32 16.87
C PRO A 46 4.60 6.49 15.88
N GLN A 47 5.47 6.56 14.87
CA GLN A 47 5.42 7.60 13.83
C GLN A 47 4.12 7.46 13.00
N LEU A 48 3.80 6.25 12.52
CA LEU A 48 2.55 6.00 11.83
C LEU A 48 1.34 6.25 12.73
N ALA A 49 1.40 5.85 14.00
CA ALA A 49 0.33 6.10 14.95
C ALA A 49 0.03 7.61 15.11
N GLU A 50 1.07 8.45 15.19
CA GLU A 50 0.90 9.91 15.27
C GLU A 50 0.34 10.49 13.97
N THR A 51 0.78 10.00 12.81
CA THR A 51 0.21 10.39 11.50
C THR A 51 -1.28 10.06 11.42
N LEU A 52 -1.66 8.83 11.79
CA LEU A 52 -3.06 8.39 11.80
C LEU A 52 -3.90 9.19 12.81
N LYS A 53 -3.34 9.53 13.97
CA LYS A 53 -4.00 10.38 14.98
C LYS A 53 -4.28 11.78 14.43
N LYS A 54 -3.31 12.41 13.76
CA LYS A 54 -3.50 13.72 13.12
C LYS A 54 -4.60 13.69 12.06
N LEU A 55 -4.64 12.63 11.25
CA LEU A 55 -5.69 12.43 10.24
C LEU A 55 -7.07 12.22 10.88
N ALA A 56 -7.15 11.49 12.00
CA ALA A 56 -8.43 11.25 12.67
C ALA A 56 -8.99 12.48 13.40
N LEU A 57 -8.13 13.37 13.90
CA LEU A 57 -8.53 14.51 14.72
C LEU A 57 -8.71 15.83 13.95
N THR A 58 -8.27 15.90 12.69
CA THR A 58 -8.41 17.12 11.88
C THR A 58 -9.81 17.23 11.25
N ASN A 59 -10.27 18.46 11.03
CA ASN A 59 -11.53 18.73 10.34
C ASN A 59 -11.44 18.48 8.82
N ASP A 60 -10.23 18.55 8.25
CA ASP A 60 -9.99 18.33 6.81
C ASP A 60 -8.79 17.39 6.58
N PRO A 61 -8.99 16.07 6.69
CA PRO A 61 -7.92 15.08 6.55
C PRO A 61 -7.40 14.97 5.11
N ILE A 62 -8.26 15.23 4.12
CA ILE A 62 -7.88 15.19 2.71
C ILE A 62 -6.90 16.33 2.43
N ASN A 63 -7.21 17.55 2.84
CA ASN A 63 -6.27 18.66 2.69
C ASN A 63 -5.01 18.48 3.54
N LEU A 64 -5.11 17.89 4.74
CA LEU A 64 -3.92 17.63 5.56
C LEU A 64 -2.91 16.71 4.85
N PHE A 65 -3.39 15.66 4.18
CA PHE A 65 -2.55 14.64 3.53
C PHE A 65 -2.18 14.98 2.08
N TYR A 66 -3.13 15.44 1.28
CA TYR A 66 -2.97 15.68 -0.17
C TYR A 66 -2.98 17.16 -0.55
N GLY A 67 -3.42 18.05 0.34
CA GLY A 67 -3.61 19.46 0.02
C GLY A 67 -2.30 20.22 -0.21
N ASN A 68 -2.36 21.28 -1.03
CA ASN A 68 -1.19 22.15 -1.26
C ASN A 68 -0.64 22.74 0.04
N ASN A 69 -1.51 23.07 1.00
CA ASN A 69 -1.13 23.62 2.31
C ASN A 69 -1.14 22.56 3.43
N GLY A 70 -1.27 21.28 3.07
CA GLY A 70 -1.28 20.18 4.01
C GLY A 70 0.08 19.97 4.66
N ALA A 71 0.11 19.90 6.00
CA ALA A 71 1.35 19.67 6.72
C ALA A 71 1.98 18.31 6.39
N ILE A 72 1.17 17.26 6.24
CA ILE A 72 1.66 15.92 5.86
C ILE A 72 2.09 15.92 4.38
N ALA A 73 1.32 16.57 3.50
CA ALA A 73 1.69 16.71 2.08
C ALA A 73 3.07 17.36 1.90
N LYS A 74 3.34 18.40 2.69
CA LYS A 74 4.64 19.07 2.72
C LYS A 74 5.76 18.13 3.19
N GLN A 75 5.55 17.40 4.28
CA GLN A 75 6.54 16.45 4.81
C GLN A 75 6.89 15.36 3.79
N ILE A 76 5.88 14.77 3.13
CA ILE A 76 6.10 13.75 2.09
C ILE A 76 6.99 14.30 0.97
N VAL A 77 6.66 15.47 0.43
CA VAL A 77 7.41 16.05 -0.70
C VAL A 77 8.82 16.44 -0.30
N GLU A 78 9.03 16.96 0.92
CA GLU A 78 10.36 17.29 1.44
C GLU A 78 11.23 16.04 1.56
N GLU A 79 10.72 14.97 2.18
CA GLU A 79 11.45 13.71 2.33
C GLU A 79 11.74 13.07 0.96
N PHE A 80 10.77 13.08 0.05
CA PHE A 80 10.91 12.51 -1.29
C PHE A 80 11.94 13.29 -2.11
N THR A 81 11.92 14.61 -2.06
CA THR A 81 12.89 15.47 -2.76
C THR A 81 14.30 15.26 -2.22
N GLN A 82 14.46 15.12 -0.89
CA GLN A 82 15.77 14.83 -0.27
C GLN A 82 16.36 13.49 -0.74
N ASN A 83 15.52 12.53 -1.10
CA ASN A 83 15.92 11.22 -1.61
C ASN A 83 15.89 11.12 -3.15
N GLY A 84 15.80 12.25 -3.86
CA GLY A 84 15.91 12.32 -5.32
C GLY A 84 14.63 11.94 -6.10
N ALA A 85 13.48 11.84 -5.44
CA ALA A 85 12.20 11.61 -6.12
C ALA A 85 11.64 12.89 -6.76
N LEU A 86 10.85 12.72 -7.81
CA LEU A 86 10.29 13.82 -8.63
C LEU A 86 8.86 14.21 -8.24
N ILE A 87 8.29 13.61 -7.19
CA ILE A 87 6.91 13.86 -6.76
C ILE A 87 6.81 15.25 -6.14
N THR A 88 5.84 16.03 -6.62
CA THR A 88 5.56 17.39 -6.15
C THR A 88 4.27 17.48 -5.35
N ARG A 89 4.09 18.60 -4.63
CA ARG A 89 2.80 18.89 -3.97
C ARG A 89 1.64 18.98 -4.97
N LYS A 90 1.91 19.40 -6.21
CA LYS A 90 0.90 19.46 -7.26
C LYS A 90 0.42 18.06 -7.62
N ASP A 91 1.32 17.08 -7.66
CA ASP A 91 0.97 15.69 -7.93
C ASP A 91 0.05 15.15 -6.82
N LEU A 92 0.43 15.34 -5.55
CA LEU A 92 -0.42 14.97 -4.41
C LEU A 92 -1.78 15.66 -4.44
N HIS A 93 -1.82 16.97 -4.70
CA HIS A 93 -3.06 17.76 -4.71
C HIS A 93 -3.99 17.43 -5.88
N SER A 94 -3.42 17.03 -7.02
CA SER A 94 -4.18 16.65 -8.20
C SER A 94 -4.69 15.21 -8.16
N TYR A 95 -4.19 14.38 -7.25
CA TYR A 95 -4.61 12.99 -7.10
C TYR A 95 -6.12 12.87 -6.82
N ARG A 96 -6.80 11.97 -7.54
CA ARG A 96 -8.21 11.63 -7.34
C ARG A 96 -8.37 10.12 -7.44
N SER A 97 -9.07 9.53 -6.48
CA SER A 97 -9.50 8.13 -6.56
C SER A 97 -10.55 7.99 -7.66
N VAL A 98 -10.34 7.04 -8.57
CA VAL A 98 -11.34 6.67 -9.58
C VAL A 98 -12.17 5.52 -9.01
N ILE A 99 -13.46 5.76 -8.82
CA ILE A 99 -14.41 4.74 -8.35
C ILE A 99 -15.11 4.19 -9.59
N ASP A 100 -15.02 2.87 -9.79
CA ASP A 100 -15.79 2.17 -10.81
C ASP A 100 -17.05 1.60 -10.15
N GLU A 101 -18.19 2.24 -10.38
CA GLU A 101 -19.46 1.86 -9.76
C GLU A 101 -20.08 0.61 -10.37
N GLN A 102 -19.62 0.20 -11.56
CA GLN A 102 -20.13 -0.99 -12.23
C GLN A 102 -19.21 -2.19 -11.91
N PRO A 103 -19.66 -3.15 -11.08
CA PRO A 103 -18.92 -4.38 -10.91
C PRO A 103 -18.95 -5.17 -12.22
N PHE A 104 -17.88 -5.91 -12.50
CA PHE A 104 -17.81 -6.73 -13.71
C PHE A 104 -18.72 -7.94 -13.55
N LEU A 105 -19.77 -7.98 -14.38
CA LEU A 105 -20.66 -9.12 -14.51
C LEU A 105 -20.15 -10.00 -15.65
N ASN A 106 -19.66 -11.19 -15.31
CA ASN A 106 -19.38 -12.23 -16.30
C ASN A 106 -20.40 -13.34 -16.11
N SER A 107 -20.93 -13.88 -17.20
CA SER A 107 -21.74 -15.10 -17.14
C SER A 107 -20.85 -16.30 -17.43
N TYR A 108 -20.92 -17.35 -16.62
CA TYR A 108 -20.33 -18.65 -16.93
C TYR A 108 -21.43 -19.70 -16.84
N SER A 109 -21.76 -20.32 -17.98
CA SER A 109 -22.98 -21.14 -18.09
C SER A 109 -24.20 -20.33 -17.62
N ASP A 110 -25.07 -20.91 -16.77
CA ASP A 110 -26.26 -20.27 -16.22
C ASP A 110 -26.00 -19.37 -15.00
N GLN A 111 -24.74 -19.29 -14.53
CA GLN A 111 -24.39 -18.52 -13.33
C GLN A 111 -23.85 -17.13 -13.68
N LYS A 112 -24.36 -16.11 -12.97
CA LYS A 112 -23.79 -14.76 -12.99
C LYS A 112 -22.69 -14.66 -11.95
N LEU A 113 -21.47 -14.45 -12.40
CA LEU A 113 -20.30 -14.19 -11.58
C LEU A 113 -20.05 -12.69 -11.50
N VAL A 114 -20.02 -12.16 -10.28
CA VAL A 114 -19.72 -10.75 -10.01
C VAL A 114 -18.29 -10.66 -9.52
N PHE A 115 -17.42 -10.01 -10.30
CA PHE A 115 -16.04 -9.78 -9.93
C PHE A 115 -15.83 -8.32 -9.52
N CYS A 116 -15.26 -8.13 -8.34
CA CYS A 116 -14.81 -6.83 -7.85
C CYS A 116 -13.37 -6.60 -8.31
N GLY A 117 -13.10 -5.46 -8.95
CA GLY A 117 -11.75 -5.08 -9.39
C GLY A 117 -11.78 -3.91 -10.37
N SER A 118 -10.68 -3.17 -10.46
CA SER A 118 -10.57 -2.07 -11.43
C SER A 118 -10.45 -2.60 -12.86
N LYS A 119 -11.01 -1.86 -13.83
CA LYS A 119 -10.85 -2.05 -15.29
C LYS A 119 -9.40 -2.28 -15.72
N SER A 120 -8.46 -1.62 -15.04
CA SER A 120 -7.03 -1.61 -15.38
C SER A 120 -6.22 -2.74 -14.74
N SER A 121 -6.80 -3.55 -13.86
CA SER A 121 -6.04 -4.61 -13.19
C SER A 121 -5.69 -5.72 -14.18
N SER A 122 -4.43 -6.17 -14.21
CA SER A 122 -4.03 -7.37 -14.98
C SER A 122 -4.80 -8.63 -14.54
N GLY A 123 -5.39 -8.62 -13.34
CA GLY A 123 -6.33 -9.64 -12.88
C GLY A 123 -7.59 -9.72 -13.75
N TYR A 124 -8.12 -8.60 -14.24
CA TYR A 124 -9.27 -8.57 -15.13
C TYR A 124 -9.01 -9.40 -16.39
N VAL A 125 -7.93 -9.09 -17.12
CA VAL A 125 -7.57 -9.79 -18.36
C VAL A 125 -7.38 -11.29 -18.11
N LYS A 126 -6.74 -11.66 -17.00
CA LYS A 126 -6.54 -13.07 -16.63
C LYS A 126 -7.84 -13.81 -16.37
N ILE A 127 -8.78 -13.20 -15.65
CA ILE A 127 -10.08 -13.81 -15.36
C ILE A 127 -10.88 -13.97 -16.66
N GLN A 128 -10.88 -12.97 -17.53
CA GLN A 128 -11.58 -13.05 -18.82
C GLN A 128 -11.02 -14.16 -19.71
N ILE A 129 -9.69 -14.26 -19.82
CA ILE A 129 -9.03 -15.32 -20.59
C ILE A 129 -9.37 -16.70 -20.00
N LEU A 130 -9.32 -16.85 -18.68
CA LEU A 130 -9.66 -18.10 -18.02
C LEU A 130 -11.11 -18.50 -18.30
N LEU A 131 -12.06 -17.57 -18.14
CA LEU A 131 -13.48 -17.84 -18.40
C LEU A 131 -13.72 -18.19 -19.87
N ALA A 132 -13.09 -17.49 -20.81
CA ALA A 132 -13.20 -17.80 -22.23
C ALA A 132 -12.70 -19.21 -22.57
N ILE A 133 -11.55 -19.61 -22.01
CA ILE A 133 -11.01 -20.97 -22.18
C ILE A 133 -11.96 -22.02 -21.57
N LEU A 134 -12.47 -21.77 -20.37
CA LEU A 134 -13.38 -22.72 -19.71
C LEU A 134 -14.69 -22.87 -20.49
N GLN A 135 -15.19 -21.80 -21.10
CA GLN A 135 -16.40 -21.82 -21.93
C GLN A 135 -16.21 -22.51 -23.28
N SER A 136 -15.03 -22.38 -23.91
CA SER A 136 -14.76 -22.97 -25.22
C SER A 136 -14.52 -24.50 -25.19
N ASN A 137 -14.37 -25.08 -24.00
CA ASN A 137 -14.15 -26.52 -23.81
C ASN A 137 -15.45 -27.30 -23.49
N PHE A 138 -16.61 -26.66 -23.68
CA PHE A 138 -17.95 -27.26 -23.70
C PHE A 138 -18.64 -26.92 -25.02
#